data_AF-A0A9W4SRZ6-F1
#
_entry.id   AF-A0A9W4SRZ6-F1
#
_cell.length_a   1.000
_cell.length_b   1.000
_cell.length_c   1.000
_cell.angle_alpha   90.00
_cell.angle_beta   90.00
_cell.angle_gamma   90.00
#
_symmetry.space_group_name_H-M   'P 1'
#
loop_
_entity.id
_entity.type
_entity.pdbx_description
1 polymer ?
#
loop_
_entity_poly.entity_id
_entity_poly.type
_entity_poly.pdbx_seq_one_letter_code
_entity_poly.pdbx_strand_id
1 'polypeptide(L)'
;MSKYAKLMERCWNSNANNRPTAKELVGYFVKLQNEFFSIYTERIPTPENAPIINNHPLSCYTSRRIDYSAKLNEIFSENTLEIARFL
;
A
#
# COMPACT_ATOMS: atom_id res chain seq x y z
N MET A 1 -5.38 -18.51 -13.07
CA MET A 1 -5.21 -17.21 -12.36
C MET A 1 -4.82 -17.44 -10.91
N SER A 2 -3.75 -16.79 -10.43
CA SER A 2 -3.34 -16.86 -9.03
C SER A 2 -4.41 -16.29 -8.09
N LYS A 3 -4.39 -16.66 -6.81
CA LYS A 3 -5.28 -16.06 -5.79
C LYS A 3 -5.15 -14.54 -5.79
N TYR A 4 -3.95 -14.02 -6.03
CA TYR A 4 -3.71 -12.58 -6.18
C TYR A 4 -4.40 -11.99 -7.42
N ALA A 5 -4.29 -12.65 -8.59
CA ALA A 5 -4.95 -12.17 -9.82
C ALA A 5 -6.48 -12.09 -9.68
N LYS A 6 -7.11 -13.06 -9.00
CA LYS A 6 -8.56 -13.04 -8.72
C LYS A 6 -8.96 -11.88 -7.79
N LEU A 7 -8.10 -11.53 -6.83
CA LEU A 7 -8.33 -10.37 -5.98
C LEU A 7 -8.24 -9.07 -6.80
N MET A 8 -7.20 -8.95 -7.63
CA MET A 8 -6.99 -7.76 -8.46
C MET A 8 -8.15 -7.52 -9.42
N GLU A 9 -8.68 -8.57 -10.03
CA GLU A 9 -9.88 -8.49 -10.88
C GLU A 9 -11.09 -7.92 -10.12
N ARG A 10 -11.33 -8.37 -8.88
CA ARG A 10 -12.40 -7.83 -8.02
C ARG A 10 -12.17 -6.36 -7.66
N CYS A 11 -10.92 -5.99 -7.32
CA CYS A 11 -10.57 -4.60 -7.02
C CYS A 11 -10.75 -3.68 -8.23
N TRP A 12 -10.54 -4.20 -9.44
CA TRP A 12 -10.64 -3.44 -10.69
C TRP A 12 -12.03 -3.48 -11.34
N ASN A 13 -13.08 -3.81 -10.56
CA ASN A 13 -14.44 -3.81 -11.11
C ASN A 13 -14.84 -2.41 -11.59
N SER A 14 -15.36 -2.33 -12.83
CA SER A 14 -15.81 -1.06 -13.42
C SER A 14 -16.87 -0.37 -12.57
N ASN A 15 -17.75 -1.14 -11.93
CA ASN A 15 -18.71 -0.62 -10.97
C ASN A 15 -18.07 -0.54 -9.58
N ALA A 16 -18.00 0.67 -9.02
CA ALA A 16 -17.42 0.91 -7.70
C ALA A 16 -18.12 0.13 -6.58
N ASN A 17 -19.43 -0.10 -6.68
CA ASN A 17 -20.21 -0.82 -5.67
C ASN A 17 -19.90 -2.32 -5.61
N ASN A 18 -19.28 -2.85 -6.67
CA ASN A 18 -18.87 -4.26 -6.76
C ASN A 18 -17.43 -4.47 -6.30
N ARG A 19 -16.70 -3.39 -5.98
CA ARG A 19 -15.33 -3.49 -5.46
C ARG A 19 -15.40 -3.89 -3.99
N PRO A 20 -14.41 -4.66 -3.50
CA PRO A 20 -14.34 -5.01 -2.10
C PRO A 20 -14.09 -3.76 -1.25
N THR A 21 -14.74 -3.74 -0.09
CA THR A 21 -14.47 -2.78 0.98
C THR A 21 -13.09 -3.02 1.61
N ALA A 22 -12.56 -2.01 2.30
CA ALA A 22 -11.32 -2.16 3.07
C ALA A 22 -11.41 -3.31 4.09
N LYS A 23 -12.58 -3.51 4.73
CA LYS A 23 -12.80 -4.59 5.70
C LYS A 23 -12.70 -5.98 5.05
N GLU A 24 -13.26 -6.15 3.85
CA GLU A 24 -13.15 -7.42 3.11
C GLU A 24 -11.72 -7.69 2.66
N LEU A 25 -10.99 -6.65 2.24
CA LEU A 25 -9.58 -6.77 1.86
C LEU A 25 -8.71 -7.22 3.03
N VAL A 26 -8.92 -6.67 4.24
CA VAL A 26 -8.21 -7.11 5.46
C VAL A 26 -8.42 -8.60 5.68
N GLY A 27 -9.67 -9.08 5.60
CA GLY A 27 -9.96 -10.51 5.76
C GLY A 27 -9.29 -11.39 4.70
N TYR A 28 -9.18 -10.89 3.46
CA TYR A 28 -8.47 -11.59 2.39
C TYR A 28 -6.96 -11.66 2.64
N PHE A 29 -6.34 -10.55 3.04
CA PHE A 29 -4.91 -10.49 3.31
C PHE A 29 -4.50 -11.33 4.53
N VAL A 30 -5.32 -11.37 5.59
CA VAL A 30 -5.08 -12.27 6.73
C VAL A 30 -5.09 -13.73 6.29
N LYS A 31 -6.04 -14.13 5.43
CA LYS A 31 -6.07 -15.50 4.88
C LYS A 31 -4.83 -15.80 4.04
N LEU A 32 -4.45 -14.90 3.13
CA LEU A 32 -3.23 -15.07 2.35
C LEU A 32 -2.00 -15.16 3.24
N GLN A 33 -1.89 -14.30 4.26
CA GLN A 33 -0.76 -14.31 5.17
C GLN A 33 -0.65 -15.66 5.90
N ASN A 34 -1.77 -16.21 6.39
CA ASN A 34 -1.77 -17.52 7.05
C ASN A 34 -1.40 -18.65 6.09
N GLU A 35 -1.86 -18.60 4.84
CA GLU A 35 -1.51 -19.60 3.83
C GLU A 35 -0.04 -19.52 3.38
N PHE A 36 0.54 -18.33 3.36
CA PHE A 36 1.90 -18.07 2.87
C PHE A 36 2.89 -17.76 4.00
N PHE A 37 2.52 -17.99 5.26
CA PHE A 37 3.29 -17.60 6.45
C PHE A 37 4.73 -18.12 6.42
N SER A 38 4.93 -19.33 5.88
CA SER A 38 6.25 -19.95 5.71
C SER A 38 7.16 -19.26 4.68
N ILE A 39 6.62 -18.49 3.73
CA ILE A 39 7.39 -17.78 2.69
C ILE A 39 7.86 -16.41 3.20
N TYR A 40 7.21 -15.85 4.21
CA TYR A 40 7.55 -14.52 4.75
C TYR A 40 8.92 -14.49 5.46
N THR A 41 9.39 -15.62 5.99
CA THR A 41 10.72 -15.74 6.59
C THR A 41 11.85 -15.73 5.56
N GLU A 42 11.54 -15.90 4.28
CA GLU A 42 12.51 -15.92 3.17
C GLU A 42 12.43 -14.65 2.30
N ARG A 43 11.78 -13.58 2.79
CA ARG A 43 11.68 -12.33 2.04
C ARG A 43 13.05 -11.74 1.75
N ILE A 44 13.38 -11.61 0.47
CA ILE A 44 14.52 -10.82 0.00
C ILE A 44 14.16 -9.34 0.23
N PRO A 45 14.89 -8.61 1.09
CA PRO A 45 14.65 -7.19 1.29
C PRO A 45 14.94 -6.42 0.01
N THR A 46 14.16 -5.36 -0.25
CA THR A 46 14.46 -4.43 -1.34
C THR A 46 15.82 -3.77 -1.06
N PRO A 47 16.75 -3.72 -2.03
CA PRO A 47 18.02 -3.03 -1.84
C PRO A 47 17.78 -1.55 -1.53
N GLU A 48 18.48 -1.03 -0.54
CA GLU A 48 18.37 0.38 -0.12
C GLU A 48 18.76 1.35 -1.26
N ASN A 49 19.62 0.88 -2.19
CA ASN A 49 20.09 1.60 -3.37
C ASN A 49 19.45 1.09 -4.67
N ALA A 50 18.19 0.63 -4.63
CA ALA A 50 17.51 0.20 -5.84
C ALA A 50 17.55 1.32 -6.91
N PRO A 51 17.96 1.02 -8.15
CA PRO A 51 18.03 2.01 -9.20
C PRO A 51 16.65 2.66 -9.37
N ILE A 52 16.65 3.99 -9.53
CA ILE A 52 15.42 4.73 -9.84
C ILE A 52 14.85 4.12 -11.11
N ILE A 53 13.70 3.45 -10.97
CA ILE A 53 13.01 2.85 -12.12
C ILE A 53 12.48 4.01 -12.95
N ASN A 54 13.11 4.26 -14.10
CA ASN A 54 12.58 5.19 -15.09
C ASN A 54 11.33 4.55 -15.69
N ASN A 55 10.17 5.18 -15.47
CA ASN A 55 8.94 4.72 -16.09
C ASN A 55 9.06 4.79 -17.62
N HIS A 56 8.36 3.90 -18.32
CA HIS A 56 8.27 3.95 -19.78
C HIS A 56 7.70 5.33 -20.21
N PRO A 57 8.26 6.00 -21.23
CA PRO A 57 7.85 7.37 -21.59
C PRO A 57 6.36 7.50 -21.98
N LEU A 58 5.72 6.39 -22.36
CA LEU A 58 4.28 6.31 -22.64
C LEU A 58 3.42 5.83 -21.46
N SER A 59 3.98 5.65 -20.26
CA SER A 59 3.19 5.31 -19.09
C SER A 59 2.31 6.50 -18.69
N CYS A 60 1.00 6.30 -18.60
CA CYS A 60 0.05 7.30 -18.10
C CYS A 60 0.17 7.55 -16.59
N TYR A 61 0.97 6.75 -15.89
CA TYR A 61 1.27 6.92 -14.47
C TYR A 61 2.52 7.79 -14.31
N THR A 62 2.36 9.11 -14.38
CA THR A 62 3.39 10.00 -13.85
C THR A 62 3.42 9.78 -12.35
N SER A 63 4.43 9.07 -11.84
CA SER A 63 4.71 9.02 -10.41
C SER A 63 4.86 10.46 -9.93
N ARG A 64 3.78 11.08 -9.41
CA ARG A 64 3.89 12.35 -8.70
C ARG A 64 4.67 12.01 -7.45
N ARG A 65 5.96 12.32 -7.45
CA ARG A 65 6.76 12.32 -6.22
C ARG A 65 5.97 13.15 -5.23
N ILE A 66 5.44 12.52 -4.19
CA ILE A 66 4.74 13.22 -3.13
C ILE A 66 5.83 13.98 -2.36
N ASP A 67 6.06 15.22 -2.75
CA ASP A 67 6.89 16.21 -2.08
C ASP A 67 6.22 16.77 -0.81
N TYR A 68 5.12 16.17 -0.42
CA TYR A 68 4.31 16.49 0.75
C TYR A 68 4.86 15.93 2.07
N SER A 69 6.01 15.26 2.06
CA SER A 69 6.58 14.62 3.26
C SER A 69 6.87 15.61 4.39
N ALA A 70 7.36 16.81 4.07
CA ALA A 70 7.59 17.86 5.06
C ALA A 70 6.28 18.29 5.74
N LYS A 71 5.21 18.46 4.94
CA LYS A 71 3.89 18.86 5.43
C LYS A 71 3.18 17.75 6.22
N LEU A 72 3.41 16.48 5.86
CA LEU A 72 2.96 15.34 6.67
C LEU A 72 3.66 15.34 8.03
N ASN A 73 4.98 15.53 8.07
CA ASN A 73 5.74 15.58 9.31
C ASN A 73 5.30 16.73 10.22
N GLU A 74 4.93 17.88 9.65
CA GLU A 74 4.34 19.01 10.37
C GLU A 74 2.99 18.62 11.00
N ILE A 75 2.07 18.07 10.21
CA ILE A 75 0.75 17.58 10.71
C ILE A 75 0.93 16.52 11.81
N PHE A 76 1.88 15.59 11.66
CA PHE A 76 2.15 14.58 12.68
C PHE A 76 2.73 15.19 13.97
N SER A 77 3.53 16.26 13.86
CA SER A 77 4.12 16.95 15.01
C SER A 77 3.09 17.82 15.76
N GLU A 78 2.14 18.42 15.05
CA GLU A 78 1.04 19.18 15.66
C GLU A 78 0.10 18.26 16.45
N ASN A 79 -0.25 17.10 15.87
CA ASN A 79 -1.12 16.12 16.52
C ASN A 79 -0.48 15.49 17.77
N THR A 80 0.84 15.25 17.79
CA THR A 80 1.53 14.74 18.99
C THR A 80 1.58 15.76 20.12
N LEU A 81 1.77 17.05 19.79
CA LEU A 81 1.70 18.14 20.77
C LEU A 81 0.30 18.34 21.35
N GLU A 82 -0.74 18.08 20.57
CA GLU A 82 -2.13 18.15 21.04
C GLU A 82 -2.47 17.03 22.02
N ILE A 83 -2.06 15.78 21.73
CA ILE A 83 -2.26 14.63 22.63
C ILE A 83 -1.49 14.78 23.94
N ALA A 84 -0.27 15.32 23.90
CA ALA A 84 0.56 15.53 25.09
C ALA A 84 0.03 16.62 26.05
N ARG A 85 -0.91 17.47 25.61
CA ARG A 85 -1.57 18.47 26.49
C ARG A 85 -2.72 17.89 27.32
N PHE A 86 -3.17 16.68 27.01
CA PHE A 86 -4.25 15.99 27.70
C PHE A 86 -3.76 14.84 28.60
N LEU A 87 -2.44 14.69 28.77
CA LEU A 87 -1.77 13.80 29.71
C LEU A 87 -1.04 14.62 30.77
#